data_AF-A0A3P3R378-F1
#
_entry.id   AF-A0A3P3R378-F1
#
_cell.length_a   1.000
_cell.length_b   1.000
_cell.length_c   1.000
_cell.angle_alpha   90.00
_cell.angle_beta   90.00
_cell.angle_gamma   90.00
#
_symmetry.space_group_name_H-M   'P 1'
#
loop_
_entity.id
_entity.type
_entity.pdbx_description
1 polymer ?
#
loop_
_entity_poly.entity_id
_entity_poly.type
_entity_poly.pdbx_seq_one_letter_code
_entity_poly.pdbx_strand_id
1 'polypeptide(L)'
;MKENINFLIERNSILNTNFFCDIVVVIALIIVACICVVRRQKLKEKEYIKKIRLTMSFLFSIGMSAIICLSIIMPMIKHLKRTVDLKKDLKEMSVIKSIGIVDKMYSYEKGVNAVVIGNTHYYVAPNIGNMKENMEFEYEYLKNSHYIISFEVLSDEPIGKDAFVKNSTLCKFGYSGIQHVRYDTVDDLAYRYVMSYLKNTSDEQDYLDKESWEIYSYYISEKGWYRSNIYSLHGNKRAYIIVDKNGKPLYFWTSNMKVK
;
A
#
# COMPACT_ATOMS: atom_id res chain seq x y z
N MET A 1 -10.79 14.41 7.40
CA MET A 1 -9.84 14.86 6.34
C MET A 1 -8.60 15.54 6.93
N LYS A 2 -8.74 16.66 7.66
CA LYS A 2 -7.62 17.36 8.30
C LYS A 2 -6.76 16.47 9.20
N GLU A 3 -7.39 15.66 10.04
CA GLU A 3 -6.70 14.67 10.90
C GLU A 3 -5.97 13.60 10.08
N ASN A 4 -6.57 13.11 8.98
CA ASN A 4 -5.92 12.16 8.08
C ASN A 4 -4.68 12.77 7.41
N ILE A 5 -4.76 14.04 6.97
CA ILE A 5 -3.61 14.75 6.39
C ILE A 5 -2.52 14.95 7.45
N ASN A 6 -2.88 15.33 8.67
CA ASN A 6 -1.92 15.45 9.78
C ASN A 6 -1.24 14.11 10.10
N PHE A 7 -2.00 13.01 10.14
CA PHE A 7 -1.47 11.67 10.30
C PHE A 7 -0.48 11.29 9.18
N LEU A 8 -0.81 11.62 7.93
CA LEU A 8 0.09 11.43 6.79
C LEU A 8 1.37 12.28 6.93
N ILE A 9 1.26 13.53 7.40
CA ILE A 9 2.42 14.40 7.65
C ILE A 9 3.32 13.83 8.75
N GLU A 10 2.74 13.40 9.87
CA GLU A 10 3.47 12.84 11.01
C GLU A 10 4.25 11.58 10.61
N ARG A 11 3.58 10.64 9.93
CA ARG A 11 4.20 9.41 9.42
C ARG A 11 5.34 9.71 8.46
N ASN A 12 5.17 10.70 7.58
CA ASN A 12 6.21 11.15 6.67
C ASN A 12 7.39 11.84 7.40
N SER A 13 7.11 12.58 8.46
CA SER A 13 8.14 13.22 9.29
C SER A 13 9.00 12.17 10.00
N ILE A 14 8.39 11.13 10.58
CA ILE A 14 9.10 10.03 11.24
C ILE A 14 10.00 9.29 10.24
N LEU A 15 9.51 9.05 9.02
CA LEU A 15 10.30 8.47 7.94
C LEU A 15 11.52 9.34 7.63
N ASN A 16 11.34 10.65 7.45
CA ASN A 16 12.44 11.58 7.17
C ASN A 16 13.49 11.59 8.28
N THR A 17 13.08 11.58 9.55
CA THR A 17 14.03 11.57 10.67
C THR A 17 14.85 10.28 10.71
N ASN A 18 14.21 9.13 10.50
CA ASN A 18 14.93 7.85 10.45
C ASN A 18 15.93 7.80 9.29
N PHE A 19 15.51 8.23 8.10
CA PHE A 19 16.39 8.31 6.93
C PHE A 19 17.60 9.23 7.17
N PHE A 20 17.39 10.37 7.85
CA PHE A 20 18.49 11.28 8.18
C PHE A 20 19.50 10.63 9.14
N CYS A 21 19.03 9.92 10.16
CA CYS A 21 19.89 9.15 11.06
C CYS A 21 20.72 8.10 10.32
N ASP A 22 20.09 7.34 9.40
CA ASP A 22 20.76 6.32 8.60
C ASP A 22 21.86 6.93 7.71
N ILE A 23 21.61 8.09 7.10
CA ILE A 23 22.62 8.83 6.32
C ILE A 23 23.82 9.18 7.20
N VAL A 24 23.60 9.72 8.40
CA VAL A 24 24.68 10.11 9.31
C VAL A 24 25.54 8.91 9.70
N VAL A 25 24.91 7.75 9.97
CA VAL A 25 25.62 6.50 10.27
C VAL A 25 26.45 6.04 9.07
N VAL A 26 25.88 6.06 7.87
CA VAL A 26 26.59 5.66 6.64
C VAL A 26 27.80 6.57 6.38
N ILE A 27 27.64 7.88 6.53
CA ILE A 27 28.74 8.84 6.39
C ILE A 27 29.84 8.55 7.42
N ALA A 28 29.48 8.30 8.68
CA ALA A 28 30.44 7.96 9.73
C ALA A 28 31.23 6.67 9.40
N LEU A 29 30.56 5.62 8.92
CA LEU A 29 31.21 4.37 8.51
C LEU A 29 32.16 4.56 7.33
N ILE A 30 31.78 5.38 6.34
CA ILE A 30 32.65 5.72 5.20
C ILE A 30 33.91 6.44 5.68
N ILE A 31 33.77 7.42 6.58
CA ILE A 31 34.92 8.16 7.14
C ILE A 31 35.87 7.20 7.87
N VAL A 32 35.34 6.30 8.71
CA VAL A 32 36.13 5.29 9.42
C VAL A 32 36.86 4.36 8.45
N ALA A 33 36.17 3.88 7.40
CA ALA A 33 36.77 3.03 6.37
C ALA A 33 37.92 3.75 5.63
N CYS A 34 37.72 5.01 5.25
CA CYS A 34 38.77 5.82 4.63
C CYS A 34 40.00 5.97 5.56
N ILE A 35 39.79 6.26 6.84
CA ILE A 35 40.88 6.36 7.84
C ILE A 35 41.63 5.02 7.95
N CYS A 36 40.93 3.90 8.01
CA CYS A 36 41.52 2.55 8.08
C CYS A 36 42.38 2.23 6.85
N VAL A 37 41.94 2.58 5.65
CA VAL A 37 42.71 2.39 4.40
C VAL A 37 44.01 3.21 4.43
N VAL A 38 43.92 4.48 4.84
CA VAL A 38 45.10 5.36 4.96
C VAL A 38 46.11 4.81 5.98
N ARG A 39 45.65 4.35 7.15
CA ARG A 39 46.52 3.77 8.18
C ARG A 39 47.20 2.48 7.71
N ARG A 40 46.47 1.57 7.06
CA ARG A 40 47.01 0.27 6.61
C ARG A 40 48.03 0.42 5.49
N GLN A 41 47.92 1.45 4.66
CA GLN A 41 48.86 1.72 3.55
C GLN A 41 50.16 2.40 3.99
N LYS A 42 50.21 3.07 5.15
CA LYS A 42 51.48 3.58 5.72
C LYS A 42 52.49 2.47 6.04
N LEU A 43 52.05 1.23 6.25
CA LEU A 43 52.88 0.11 6.72
C LEU A 43 53.58 -0.73 5.62
N LYS A 44 53.42 -0.44 4.32
CA LYS A 44 54.06 -1.23 3.22
C LYS A 44 54.78 -0.32 2.20
N GLU A 45 56.10 -0.40 2.07
CA GLU A 45 56.96 0.53 1.29
C GLU A 45 57.28 0.11 -0.17
N LYS A 46 57.16 1.08 -1.09
CA LYS A 46 57.87 1.35 -2.37
C LYS A 46 57.15 2.52 -3.07
N GLU A 47 57.83 3.63 -3.39
CA GLU A 47 57.22 4.97 -3.49
C GLU A 47 56.40 5.28 -4.76
N TYR A 48 56.80 4.82 -5.96
CA TYR A 48 56.24 5.37 -7.21
C TYR A 48 54.93 4.71 -7.65
N ILE A 49 54.88 3.37 -7.67
CA ILE A 49 53.66 2.59 -7.97
C ILE A 49 52.57 2.87 -6.91
N LYS A 50 52.98 3.23 -5.69
CA LYS A 50 52.11 3.53 -4.56
C LYS A 50 51.37 4.85 -4.75
N LYS A 51 51.99 5.90 -5.30
CA LYS A 51 51.34 7.20 -5.53
C LYS A 51 50.14 7.08 -6.47
N ILE A 52 50.34 6.41 -7.62
CA ILE A 52 49.28 6.16 -8.63
C ILE A 52 48.16 5.29 -8.04
N ARG A 53 48.51 4.19 -7.34
CA ARG A 53 47.53 3.29 -6.71
C ARG A 53 46.73 3.97 -5.60
N LEU A 54 47.35 4.91 -4.87
CA LEU A 54 46.71 5.68 -3.80
C LEU A 54 45.71 6.69 -4.38
N THR A 55 46.08 7.43 -5.43
CA THR A 55 45.15 8.32 -6.15
C THR A 55 43.99 7.55 -6.76
N MET A 56 44.24 6.39 -7.40
CA MET A 56 43.17 5.59 -8.01
C MET A 56 42.24 4.97 -6.95
N SER A 57 42.78 4.48 -5.84
CA SER A 57 41.96 3.94 -4.74
C SER A 57 41.15 5.03 -4.03
N PHE A 58 41.72 6.24 -3.90
CA PHE A 58 41.02 7.40 -3.33
C PHE A 58 39.90 7.90 -4.25
N LEU A 59 40.15 8.01 -5.55
CA LEU A 59 39.14 8.34 -6.55
C LEU A 59 38.02 7.30 -6.60
N PHE A 60 38.34 6.01 -6.52
CA PHE A 60 37.34 4.94 -6.46
C PHE A 60 36.52 5.01 -5.16
N SER A 61 37.16 5.25 -4.02
CA SER A 61 36.48 5.43 -2.74
C SER A 61 35.53 6.62 -2.73
N ILE A 62 35.93 7.75 -3.32
CA ILE A 62 35.08 8.94 -3.46
C ILE A 62 33.93 8.67 -4.45
N GLY A 63 34.21 7.99 -5.57
CA GLY A 63 33.19 7.63 -6.54
C GLY A 63 32.10 6.75 -5.93
N MET A 64 32.50 5.69 -5.21
CA MET A 64 31.57 4.79 -4.53
C MET A 64 30.80 5.50 -3.41
N SER A 65 31.46 6.35 -2.61
CA SER A 65 30.77 7.10 -1.55
C SER A 65 29.79 8.12 -2.13
N ALA A 66 30.12 8.79 -3.24
CA ALA A 66 29.21 9.71 -3.93
C ALA A 66 27.96 8.98 -4.47
N ILE A 67 28.13 7.79 -5.06
CA ILE A 67 27.00 6.96 -5.54
C ILE A 67 26.10 6.55 -4.37
N ILE A 68 26.68 6.11 -3.24
CA ILE A 68 25.93 5.75 -2.03
C ILE A 68 25.20 6.98 -1.45
N CYS A 69 25.86 8.14 -1.39
CA CYS A 69 25.20 9.35 -0.92
C CYS A 69 24.04 9.75 -1.84
N LEU A 70 24.22 9.70 -3.16
CA LEU A 70 23.17 10.01 -4.15
C LEU A 70 21.98 9.05 -4.06
N SER A 71 22.23 7.75 -3.85
CA SER A 71 21.18 6.75 -3.73
C SER A 71 20.31 6.94 -2.49
N ILE A 72 20.83 7.57 -1.43
CA ILE A 72 20.08 7.86 -0.19
C ILE A 72 19.43 9.25 -0.22
N ILE A 73 20.10 10.25 -0.81
CA ILE A 73 19.57 11.64 -0.90
C ILE A 73 18.30 11.69 -1.77
N MET A 74 18.26 10.94 -2.87
CA MET A 74 17.13 10.98 -3.81
C MET A 74 15.78 10.55 -3.18
N PRO A 75 15.70 9.43 -2.43
CA PRO A 75 14.53 9.10 -1.59
C PRO A 75 14.16 10.20 -0.61
N MET A 76 15.14 10.80 0.08
CA MET A 76 14.90 11.85 1.08
C MET A 76 14.24 13.09 0.45
N ILE A 77 14.72 13.53 -0.73
CA ILE A 77 14.12 14.65 -1.47
C ILE A 77 12.67 14.34 -1.84
N LYS A 78 12.37 13.11 -2.30
CA LYS A 78 11.00 12.69 -2.62
C LYS A 78 10.08 12.76 -1.39
N HIS A 79 10.52 12.24 -0.24
CA HIS A 79 9.74 12.31 0.99
C HIS A 79 9.55 13.75 1.49
N LEU A 80 10.57 14.60 1.39
CA LEU A 80 10.50 16.00 1.81
C LEU A 80 9.52 16.79 0.92
N LYS A 81 9.58 16.59 -0.40
CA LYS A 81 8.61 17.14 -1.34
C LYS A 81 7.18 16.71 -0.99
N ARG A 82 6.97 15.41 -0.73
CA ARG A 82 5.67 14.87 -0.31
C ARG A 82 5.13 15.53 0.96
N THR A 83 5.98 15.75 1.97
CA THR A 83 5.59 16.46 3.19
C THR A 83 5.23 17.92 2.92
N VAL A 84 5.97 18.60 2.05
CA VAL A 84 5.66 19.98 1.65
C VAL A 84 4.31 20.04 0.93
N ASP A 85 4.05 19.12 0.00
CA ASP A 85 2.81 19.09 -0.75
C ASP A 85 1.62 18.72 0.14
N LEU A 86 1.78 17.78 1.10
CA LEU A 86 0.77 17.51 2.13
C LEU A 86 0.48 18.73 3.02
N LYS A 87 1.50 19.54 3.35
CA LYS A 87 1.30 20.80 4.07
C LYS A 87 0.55 21.83 3.24
N LYS A 88 0.70 21.83 1.91
CA LYS A 88 -0.13 22.66 1.01
C LYS A 88 -1.57 22.17 1.01
N ASP A 89 -1.80 20.87 0.89
CA ASP A 89 -3.16 20.29 0.97
C ASP A 89 -3.84 20.55 2.33
N LEU A 90 -3.06 20.65 3.41
CA LEU A 90 -3.58 21.03 4.73
C LEU A 90 -4.05 22.48 4.77
N LYS A 91 -3.40 23.37 4.02
CA LYS A 91 -3.77 24.80 3.92
C LYS A 91 -4.92 25.01 2.92
N GLU A 92 -4.90 24.28 1.82
CA GLU A 92 -5.88 24.35 0.74
C GLU A 92 -6.42 22.93 0.48
N MET A 93 -7.50 22.57 1.17
CA MET A 93 -8.14 21.25 1.04
C MET A 93 -8.92 21.17 -0.28
N SER A 94 -8.20 20.88 -1.36
CA SER A 94 -8.78 20.63 -2.68
C SER A 94 -8.72 19.15 -3.01
N VAL A 95 -9.89 18.54 -3.21
CA VAL A 95 -10.04 17.14 -3.64
C VAL A 95 -10.44 17.12 -5.11
N ILE A 96 -9.83 16.23 -5.89
CA ILE A 96 -10.15 16.03 -7.31
C ILE A 96 -10.67 14.60 -7.48
N LYS A 97 -11.81 14.46 -8.17
CA LYS A 97 -12.39 13.18 -8.58
C LYS A 97 -11.94 12.83 -10.00
N SER A 98 -11.54 11.60 -10.24
CA SER A 98 -11.07 11.11 -11.54
C SER A 98 -11.42 9.64 -11.74
N ILE A 99 -11.31 9.16 -12.97
CA ILE A 99 -11.43 7.75 -13.33
C ILE A 99 -10.15 7.32 -14.05
N GLY A 100 -9.70 6.09 -13.83
CA GLY A 100 -8.59 5.54 -14.58
C GLY A 100 -8.23 4.10 -14.22
N ILE A 101 -7.44 3.49 -15.11
CA ILE A 101 -6.92 2.13 -14.96
C ILE A 101 -5.57 2.18 -14.27
N VAL A 102 -5.35 1.32 -13.29
CA VAL A 102 -4.04 1.19 -12.63
C VAL A 102 -3.09 0.41 -13.53
N ASP A 103 -2.09 1.09 -14.07
CA ASP A 103 -1.07 0.49 -14.94
C ASP A 103 -0.02 -0.28 -14.15
N LYS A 104 0.41 0.28 -13.00
CA LYS A 104 1.45 -0.30 -12.14
C LYS A 104 1.23 0.02 -10.67
N MET A 105 1.67 -0.88 -9.81
CA MET A 105 1.70 -0.71 -8.37
C MET A 105 3.13 -0.72 -7.81
N TYR A 106 3.34 0.09 -6.78
CA TYR A 106 4.58 0.14 -6.02
C TYR A 106 4.25 0.05 -4.53
N SER A 107 4.88 -0.90 -3.85
CA SER A 107 4.88 -0.96 -2.39
C SER A 107 6.21 -0.38 -1.89
N TYR A 108 6.14 0.72 -1.15
CA TYR A 108 7.31 1.29 -0.48
C TYR A 108 7.41 0.74 0.94
N GLU A 109 8.63 0.72 1.47
CA GLU A 109 8.88 0.35 2.86
C GLU A 109 7.97 1.12 3.83
N LYS A 110 7.49 0.40 4.86
CA LYS A 110 6.57 0.89 5.89
C LYS A 110 5.17 1.24 5.38
N GLY A 111 4.63 0.46 4.43
CA GLY A 111 3.19 0.40 4.13
C GLY A 111 2.64 1.64 3.43
N VAL A 112 3.45 2.31 2.62
CA VAL A 112 2.98 3.33 1.68
C VAL A 112 2.87 2.69 0.32
N ASN A 113 1.65 2.59 -0.19
CA ASN A 113 1.40 2.08 -1.53
C ASN A 113 1.28 3.26 -2.49
N ALA A 114 1.75 3.07 -3.71
CA ALA A 114 1.56 4.01 -4.80
C ALA A 114 1.11 3.26 -6.05
N VAL A 115 0.40 3.99 -6.89
CA VAL A 115 -0.11 3.49 -8.15
C VAL A 115 0.22 4.45 -9.26
N VAL A 116 0.37 3.92 -10.46
CA VAL A 116 0.46 4.69 -11.69
C VAL A 116 -0.85 4.52 -12.43
N ILE A 117 -1.48 5.64 -12.75
CA ILE A 117 -2.72 5.70 -13.53
C ILE A 117 -2.42 6.65 -14.70
N GLY A 118 -2.35 6.10 -15.91
CA GLY A 118 -1.78 6.76 -17.08
C GLY A 118 -0.29 7.05 -16.90
N ASN A 119 0.07 8.32 -16.87
CA ASN A 119 1.47 8.77 -16.69
C ASN A 119 1.73 9.45 -15.33
N THR A 120 0.76 9.37 -14.40
CA THR A 120 0.82 10.08 -13.12
C THR A 120 0.96 9.10 -11.96
N HIS A 121 1.87 9.42 -11.04
CA HIS A 121 2.06 8.66 -9.80
C HIS A 121 1.15 9.22 -8.70
N TYR A 122 0.38 8.34 -8.08
CA TYR A 122 -0.48 8.64 -6.95
C TYR A 122 -0.07 7.82 -5.73
N TYR A 123 -0.17 8.41 -4.54
CA TYR A 123 0.04 7.69 -3.28
C TYR A 123 -1.30 7.24 -2.72
N VAL A 124 -1.43 6.02 -2.25
CA VAL A 124 -2.67 5.51 -1.64
C VAL A 124 -2.61 5.71 -0.13
N ALA A 125 -3.66 6.30 0.44
CA ALA A 125 -3.75 6.44 1.89
C ALA A 125 -3.78 5.05 2.56
N PRO A 126 -3.14 4.86 3.72
CA PRO A 126 -2.99 3.53 4.32
C PRO A 126 -4.29 2.90 4.85
N ASN A 127 -5.36 3.69 4.98
CA ASN A 127 -6.60 3.26 5.65
C ASN A 127 -7.76 3.01 4.67
N ILE A 128 -7.53 3.02 3.36
CA ILE A 128 -8.63 3.06 2.37
C ILE A 128 -8.67 1.85 1.43
N GLY A 129 -7.71 0.93 1.51
CA GLY A 129 -7.60 -0.08 0.46
C GLY A 129 -6.24 -0.14 -0.20
N ASN A 130 -6.06 -1.21 -0.96
CA ASN A 130 -5.10 -1.29 -2.04
C ASN A 130 -5.88 -1.29 -3.34
N MET A 131 -5.44 -0.50 -4.31
CA MET A 131 -5.92 -0.66 -5.67
C MET A 131 -5.25 -1.91 -6.29
N LYS A 132 -5.72 -2.40 -7.43
CA LYS A 132 -5.12 -3.54 -8.14
C LYS A 132 -4.75 -3.15 -9.57
N GLU A 133 -3.63 -3.69 -10.06
CA GLU A 133 -3.21 -3.51 -11.46
C GLU A 133 -4.29 -4.03 -12.42
N ASN A 134 -4.42 -3.37 -13.57
CA ASN A 134 -5.39 -3.68 -14.63
C ASN A 134 -6.87 -3.56 -14.21
N MET A 135 -7.16 -2.92 -13.08
CA MET A 135 -8.53 -2.57 -12.68
C MET A 135 -8.79 -1.07 -12.87
N GLU A 136 -10.01 -0.75 -13.28
CA GLU A 136 -10.48 0.63 -13.45
C GLU A 136 -11.20 1.10 -12.19
N PHE A 137 -10.82 2.28 -11.73
CA PHE A 137 -11.34 2.89 -10.52
C PHE A 137 -11.86 4.29 -10.79
N GLU A 138 -12.95 4.64 -10.11
CA GLU A 138 -13.24 6.03 -9.78
C GLU A 138 -12.54 6.35 -8.45
N TYR A 139 -11.79 7.45 -8.39
CA TYR A 139 -10.97 7.77 -7.22
C TYR A 139 -10.92 9.28 -6.95
N GLU A 140 -10.76 9.62 -5.67
CA GLU A 140 -10.56 10.98 -5.21
C GLU A 140 -9.17 11.16 -4.64
N TYR A 141 -8.51 12.25 -5.00
CA TYR A 141 -7.16 12.54 -4.53
C TYR A 141 -6.94 14.00 -4.13
N LEU A 142 -5.95 14.21 -3.26
CA LEU A 142 -5.51 15.54 -2.85
C LEU A 142 -4.70 16.21 -3.96
N LYS A 143 -5.10 17.41 -4.36
CA LYS A 143 -4.58 18.13 -5.52
C LYS A 143 -3.06 18.28 -5.56
N ASN A 144 -2.39 18.61 -4.44
CA ASN A 144 -0.96 18.88 -4.44
C ASN A 144 -0.13 17.61 -4.22
N SER A 145 -0.47 16.82 -3.20
CA SER A 145 0.29 15.64 -2.81
C SER A 145 -0.03 14.38 -3.62
N HIS A 146 -1.08 14.41 -4.44
CA HIS A 146 -1.57 13.25 -5.21
C HIS A 146 -1.87 12.03 -4.34
N TYR A 147 -2.29 12.25 -3.09
CA TYR A 147 -2.77 11.18 -2.24
C TYR A 147 -4.20 10.82 -2.59
N ILE A 148 -4.44 9.60 -3.04
CA ILE A 148 -5.75 8.98 -3.15
C ILE A 148 -6.29 8.77 -1.74
N ILE A 149 -7.47 9.32 -1.48
CA ILE A 149 -8.15 9.33 -0.18
C ILE A 149 -9.46 8.53 -0.20
N SER A 150 -9.96 8.17 -1.38
CA SER A 150 -11.07 7.24 -1.58
C SER A 150 -11.00 6.68 -3.00
N PHE A 151 -11.50 5.46 -3.20
CA PHE A 151 -11.67 4.89 -4.54
C PHE A 151 -12.75 3.80 -4.54
N GLU A 152 -13.35 3.58 -5.71
CA GLU A 152 -14.35 2.55 -5.99
C GLU A 152 -14.05 1.88 -7.33
N VAL A 153 -14.32 0.57 -7.44
CA VAL A 153 -14.17 -0.17 -8.71
C VAL A 153 -15.31 0.20 -9.65
N LEU A 154 -14.99 0.58 -10.89
CA LEU A 154 -15.99 1.06 -11.84
C LEU A 154 -16.86 -0.06 -12.44
N SER A 155 -16.30 -1.26 -12.59
CA SER A 155 -16.96 -2.42 -13.21
C SER A 155 -17.81 -3.26 -12.25
N ASP A 156 -18.04 -2.77 -11.03
CA ASP A 156 -18.71 -3.53 -9.99
C ASP A 156 -20.23 -3.55 -10.19
N GLU A 157 -20.86 -4.71 -10.00
CA GLU A 157 -22.31 -4.83 -10.17
C GLU A 157 -23.07 -4.00 -9.12
N PRO A 158 -24.23 -3.41 -9.51
CA PRO A 158 -25.07 -2.69 -8.57
C PRO A 158 -25.60 -3.64 -7.50
N ILE A 159 -25.67 -3.13 -6.27
CA ILE A 159 -26.18 -3.85 -5.11
C ILE A 159 -27.69 -4.11 -5.29
N GLY A 160 -28.06 -5.36 -5.51
CA GLY A 160 -29.47 -5.80 -5.51
C GLY A 160 -30.12 -5.64 -4.14
N LYS A 161 -31.38 -5.20 -4.09
CA LYS A 161 -32.12 -5.00 -2.82
C LYS A 161 -32.34 -6.31 -2.06
N ASP A 162 -32.40 -7.42 -2.76
CA ASP A 162 -32.58 -8.77 -2.26
C ASP A 162 -31.32 -9.37 -1.62
N ALA A 163 -30.15 -8.84 -1.96
CA ALA A 163 -28.85 -9.30 -1.48
C ALA A 163 -28.40 -8.66 -0.15
N PHE A 164 -29.22 -7.78 0.44
CA PHE A 164 -28.99 -7.28 1.79
C PHE A 164 -29.16 -8.40 2.84
N VAL A 165 -28.18 -8.51 3.73
CA VAL A 165 -28.14 -9.50 4.81
C VAL A 165 -29.14 -9.11 5.89
N LYS A 166 -30.15 -9.95 6.10
CA LYS A 166 -31.14 -9.78 7.17
C LYS A 166 -30.53 -10.14 8.51
N ASN A 167 -30.96 -9.50 9.59
CA ASN A 167 -30.50 -9.82 10.95
C ASN A 167 -30.67 -11.31 11.31
N SER A 168 -31.76 -11.94 10.85
CA SER A 168 -32.02 -13.37 11.05
C SER A 168 -31.04 -14.31 10.33
N THR A 169 -30.26 -13.79 9.38
CA THR A 169 -29.28 -14.58 8.62
C THR A 169 -27.83 -14.37 9.07
N LEU A 170 -27.59 -13.48 10.05
CA LEU A 170 -26.24 -13.16 10.54
C LEU A 170 -25.51 -14.38 11.11
N CYS A 171 -26.23 -15.31 11.75
CA CYS A 171 -25.64 -16.52 12.30
C CYS A 171 -24.98 -17.41 11.23
N LYS A 172 -25.46 -17.37 9.98
CA LYS A 172 -24.87 -18.13 8.87
C LYS A 172 -23.45 -17.67 8.57
N PHE A 173 -23.16 -16.39 8.76
CA PHE A 173 -21.84 -15.81 8.60
C PHE A 173 -20.95 -15.98 9.84
N GLY A 174 -21.42 -16.62 10.91
CA GLY A 174 -20.69 -16.71 12.18
C GLY A 174 -20.55 -15.35 12.88
N TYR A 175 -21.40 -14.37 12.54
CA TYR A 175 -21.39 -13.06 13.18
C TYR A 175 -22.03 -13.15 14.58
N SER A 176 -21.27 -12.75 15.60
CA SER A 176 -21.67 -12.82 17.01
C SER A 176 -21.86 -11.46 17.69
N GLY A 177 -21.69 -10.34 16.96
CA GLY A 177 -21.76 -8.98 17.52
C GLY A 177 -20.69 -8.05 16.97
N ILE A 178 -20.45 -6.91 17.62
CA ILE A 178 -19.51 -5.88 17.15
C ILE A 178 -18.09 -6.46 17.06
N GLN A 179 -17.52 -6.42 15.86
CA GLN A 179 -16.13 -6.79 15.57
C GLN A 179 -15.47 -5.55 14.93
N HIS A 180 -14.76 -4.73 15.71
CA HIS A 180 -14.06 -3.57 15.14
C HIS A 180 -13.10 -4.02 14.02
N VAL A 181 -13.36 -3.59 12.78
CA VAL A 181 -12.60 -4.04 11.62
C VAL A 181 -11.51 -3.04 11.28
N ARG A 182 -10.28 -3.52 11.21
CA ARG A 182 -9.18 -2.79 10.58
C ARG A 182 -9.05 -3.21 9.13
N TYR A 183 -8.67 -2.29 8.25
CA TYR A 183 -8.54 -2.55 6.83
C TYR A 183 -7.61 -3.74 6.52
N ASP A 184 -6.46 -3.84 7.20
CA ASP A 184 -5.50 -4.95 7.05
C ASP A 184 -6.06 -6.32 7.43
N THR A 185 -7.19 -6.36 8.13
CA THR A 185 -7.88 -7.59 8.55
C THR A 185 -9.15 -7.86 7.75
N VAL A 186 -9.53 -6.97 6.84
CA VAL A 186 -10.84 -7.05 6.17
C VAL A 186 -10.93 -8.20 5.18
N ASP A 187 -9.86 -8.50 4.46
CA ASP A 187 -9.82 -9.63 3.52
C ASP A 187 -10.03 -10.96 4.25
N ASP A 188 -9.36 -11.13 5.40
CA ASP A 188 -9.51 -12.34 6.22
C ASP A 188 -10.91 -12.43 6.87
N LEU A 189 -11.48 -11.29 7.28
CA LEU A 189 -12.84 -11.26 7.80
C LEU A 189 -13.87 -11.60 6.72
N ALA A 190 -13.76 -10.97 5.55
CA ALA A 190 -14.59 -11.25 4.39
C ALA A 190 -14.51 -12.72 4.00
N TYR A 191 -13.29 -13.27 3.93
CA TYR A 191 -13.08 -14.70 3.71
C TYR A 191 -13.83 -15.56 4.72
N ARG A 192 -13.62 -15.32 6.02
CA ARG A 192 -14.27 -16.09 7.09
C ARG A 192 -15.79 -16.04 7.01
N TYR A 193 -16.37 -14.88 6.73
CA TYR A 193 -17.81 -14.72 6.58
C TYR A 193 -18.36 -15.47 5.38
N VAL A 194 -17.73 -15.33 4.21
CA VAL A 194 -18.16 -16.04 3.01
C VAL A 194 -18.03 -17.55 3.19
N MET A 195 -16.92 -18.04 3.74
CA MET A 195 -16.74 -19.46 3.99
C MET A 195 -17.70 -20.02 5.04
N SER A 196 -17.95 -19.28 6.13
CA SER A 196 -18.94 -19.70 7.12
C SER A 196 -20.34 -19.75 6.52
N TYR A 197 -20.71 -18.78 5.69
CA TYR A 197 -22.01 -18.76 5.04
C TYR A 197 -22.18 -19.96 4.12
N LEU A 198 -21.21 -20.22 3.25
CA LEU A 198 -21.23 -21.32 2.30
C LEU A 198 -21.28 -22.67 3.03
N LYS A 199 -20.44 -22.89 4.03
CA LYS A 199 -20.48 -24.09 4.88
C LYS A 199 -21.85 -24.34 5.52
N ASN A 200 -22.57 -23.28 5.88
CA ASN A 200 -23.87 -23.38 6.53
C ASN A 200 -25.06 -23.42 5.55
N THR A 201 -24.85 -23.28 4.24
CA THR A 201 -25.93 -23.12 3.25
C THR A 201 -25.79 -23.94 1.97
N SER A 202 -24.59 -24.43 1.64
CA SER A 202 -24.34 -25.26 0.46
C SER A 202 -23.81 -26.64 0.86
N ASP A 203 -24.30 -27.70 0.19
CA ASP A 203 -23.74 -29.06 0.25
C ASP A 203 -22.38 -29.19 -0.47
N GLU A 204 -21.88 -28.11 -1.07
CA GLU A 204 -20.64 -28.08 -1.85
C GLU A 204 -19.43 -27.93 -0.91
N GLN A 205 -18.69 -29.02 -0.69
CA GLN A 205 -17.41 -29.02 0.04
C GLN A 205 -16.26 -28.33 -0.72
N ASP A 206 -16.46 -28.01 -2.00
CA ASP A 206 -15.47 -27.37 -2.90
C ASP A 206 -15.03 -25.97 -2.47
N TYR A 207 -15.69 -25.37 -1.48
CA TYR A 207 -15.41 -24.01 -1.01
C TYR A 207 -14.21 -23.89 -0.06
N LEU A 208 -13.62 -24.98 0.42
CA LEU A 208 -12.82 -24.93 1.64
C LEU A 208 -11.31 -24.73 1.48
N ASP A 209 -10.78 -24.65 0.25
CA ASP A 209 -9.34 -24.48 0.06
C ASP A 209 -8.93 -23.01 -0.10
N LYS A 210 -8.33 -22.43 0.94
CA LYS A 210 -7.98 -20.99 1.02
C LYS A 210 -7.03 -20.54 -0.09
N GLU A 211 -6.22 -21.46 -0.61
CA GLU A 211 -5.27 -21.20 -1.70
C GLU A 211 -5.93 -21.06 -3.07
N SER A 212 -7.23 -21.38 -3.17
CA SER A 212 -8.00 -21.36 -4.43
C SER A 212 -8.79 -20.08 -4.65
N TRP A 213 -8.64 -19.06 -3.79
CA TRP A 213 -9.45 -17.84 -3.85
C TRP A 213 -8.60 -16.57 -3.81
N GLU A 214 -8.89 -15.65 -4.72
CA GLU A 214 -8.34 -14.30 -4.72
C GLU A 214 -9.35 -13.32 -4.11
N ILE A 215 -8.91 -12.53 -3.14
CA ILE A 215 -9.74 -11.52 -2.48
C ILE A 215 -9.28 -10.14 -2.90
N TYR A 216 -10.26 -9.28 -3.10
CA TYR A 216 -10.04 -7.87 -3.35
C TYR A 216 -11.01 -7.03 -2.54
N SER A 217 -10.49 -6.31 -1.54
CA SER A 217 -11.31 -5.41 -0.74
C SER A 217 -10.90 -3.95 -0.90
N TYR A 218 -11.91 -3.08 -0.88
CA TYR A 218 -11.74 -1.63 -0.88
C TYR A 218 -12.73 -0.96 0.07
N TYR A 219 -12.39 0.25 0.53
CA TYR A 219 -13.20 0.98 1.49
C TYR A 219 -14.00 2.10 0.80
N ILE A 220 -15.32 2.01 0.91
CA ILE A 220 -16.28 3.02 0.46
C ILE A 220 -16.47 4.03 1.60
N SER A 221 -15.68 5.10 1.54
CA SER A 221 -15.55 6.05 2.65
C SER A 221 -16.86 6.75 3.03
N GLU A 222 -17.68 7.14 2.05
CA GLU A 222 -18.96 7.83 2.29
C GLU A 222 -19.95 7.01 3.11
N LYS A 223 -19.91 5.68 2.94
CA LYS A 223 -20.82 4.74 3.59
C LYS A 223 -20.21 4.12 4.84
N GLY A 224 -18.89 4.22 4.99
CA GLY A 224 -18.15 3.54 6.03
C GLY A 224 -18.17 2.02 5.86
N TRP A 225 -18.14 1.56 4.61
CA TRP A 225 -18.29 0.15 4.24
C TRP A 225 -17.01 -0.38 3.61
N TYR A 226 -16.69 -1.62 3.89
CA TYR A 226 -15.71 -2.38 3.14
C TYR A 226 -16.43 -3.29 2.16
N ARG A 227 -16.11 -3.15 0.88
CA ARG A 227 -16.61 -4.03 -0.17
C ARG A 227 -15.51 -4.98 -0.56
N SER A 228 -15.82 -6.27 -0.52
CA SER A 228 -14.88 -7.36 -0.80
C SER A 228 -15.44 -8.23 -1.92
N ASN A 229 -14.64 -8.38 -2.97
CA ASN A 229 -14.87 -9.28 -4.07
C ASN A 229 -13.97 -10.50 -3.89
N ILE A 230 -14.54 -11.69 -3.94
CA ILE A 230 -13.86 -12.97 -3.70
C ILE A 230 -14.04 -13.83 -4.95
N TYR A 231 -12.94 -14.19 -5.61
CA TYR A 231 -12.94 -14.90 -6.89
C TYR A 231 -12.29 -16.26 -6.73
N SER A 232 -12.87 -17.29 -7.33
CA SER A 232 -12.21 -18.59 -7.42
C SER A 232 -11.14 -18.55 -8.50
N LEU A 233 -9.95 -19.07 -8.20
CA LEU A 233 -8.85 -19.23 -9.16
C LEU A 233 -9.05 -20.46 -10.07
N HIS A 234 -9.83 -21.43 -9.63
CA HIS A 234 -10.02 -22.72 -10.31
C HIS A 234 -11.44 -22.93 -10.83
N GLY A 235 -12.36 -22.04 -10.49
CA GLY A 235 -13.74 -22.07 -10.96
C GLY A 235 -14.15 -20.73 -11.55
N ASN A 236 -15.34 -20.69 -12.12
CA ASN A 236 -15.98 -19.46 -12.57
C ASN A 236 -16.84 -18.84 -11.47
N LYS A 237 -16.60 -19.12 -10.18
CA LYS A 237 -17.45 -18.61 -9.09
C LYS A 237 -16.87 -17.31 -8.51
N ARG A 238 -17.77 -16.38 -8.16
CA ARG A 238 -17.44 -15.15 -7.44
C ARG A 238 -18.44 -14.91 -6.32
N ALA A 239 -17.95 -14.37 -5.21
CA ALA A 239 -18.76 -13.89 -4.10
C ALA A 239 -18.46 -12.42 -3.85
N TYR A 240 -19.49 -11.71 -3.43
CA TYR A 240 -19.46 -10.30 -3.07
C TYR A 240 -19.96 -10.19 -1.65
N ILE A 241 -19.19 -9.52 -0.79
CA ILE A 241 -19.63 -9.21 0.56
C ILE A 241 -19.34 -7.74 0.88
N ILE A 242 -20.27 -7.11 1.57
CA ILE A 242 -20.05 -5.78 2.16
C ILE A 242 -20.11 -5.92 3.67
N VAL A 243 -19.08 -5.41 4.33
CA VAL A 243 -18.94 -5.41 5.79
C VAL A 243 -18.88 -3.97 6.26
N ASP A 244 -19.65 -3.61 7.28
CA ASP A 244 -19.55 -2.27 7.86
C ASP A 244 -18.28 -2.12 8.72
N LYS A 245 -17.98 -0.88 9.13
CA LYS A 245 -16.85 -0.60 10.05
C LYS A 245 -16.87 -1.35 11.39
N ASN A 246 -18.03 -1.89 11.79
CA ASN A 246 -18.23 -2.65 13.02
C ASN A 246 -18.21 -4.17 12.78
N GLY A 247 -17.85 -4.61 11.57
CA GLY A 247 -17.72 -6.01 11.23
C GLY A 247 -19.04 -6.67 10.91
N LYS A 248 -20.14 -5.93 10.78
CA LYS A 248 -21.41 -6.54 10.43
C LYS A 248 -21.48 -6.79 8.93
N PRO A 249 -21.76 -8.03 8.47
CA PRO A 249 -22.08 -8.27 7.06
C PRO A 249 -23.42 -7.61 6.73
N LEU A 250 -23.41 -6.72 5.74
CA LEU A 250 -24.57 -5.94 5.29
C LEU A 250 -25.15 -6.45 3.97
N TYR A 251 -24.29 -6.98 3.10
CA TYR A 251 -24.64 -7.46 1.78
C TYR A 251 -23.86 -8.73 1.50
N PHE A 252 -24.52 -9.70 0.87
CA PHE A 252 -23.87 -10.89 0.37
C PHE A 252 -24.54 -11.38 -0.90
N TRP A 253 -23.74 -11.68 -1.92
CA TRP A 253 -24.21 -12.22 -3.18
C TRP A 253 -23.17 -13.14 -3.79
N THR A 254 -23.62 -14.21 -4.44
CA THR A 254 -22.77 -15.08 -5.24
C THR A 254 -23.25 -15.09 -6.67
N SER A 255 -22.32 -15.26 -7.61
CA SER A 255 -22.64 -15.41 -9.03
C SER A 255 -21.52 -16.14 -9.74
N ASN A 256 -21.76 -16.50 -10.99
CA ASN A 256 -20.71 -17.03 -11.85
C ASN A 256 -20.08 -15.88 -12.67
N MET A 257 -18.76 -15.83 -12.72
CA MET A 257 -17.98 -15.03 -13.65
C MET A 257 -18.39 -15.41 -15.07
N LYS A 258 -18.78 -14.40 -15.87
CA LYS A 258 -18.95 -14.58 -17.31
C LYS A 258 -17.55 -14.81 -17.90
N VAL A 259 -17.30 -16.00 -18.42
CA VAL A 259 -16.10 -16.26 -19.22
C VAL A 259 -16.18 -15.34 -20.43
N LYS A 260 -15.18 -14.46 -20.59
CA LYS A 260 -15.05 -13.61 -21.77
C LYS A 260 -14.63 -14.44 -22.98
#